data_AF-A0A1Y4F343-F1
#
_entry.id   AF-A0A1Y4F343-F1
#
_cell.length_a   1.000
_cell.length_b   1.000
_cell.length_c   1.000
_cell.angle_alpha   90.00
_cell.angle_beta   90.00
_cell.angle_gamma   90.00
#
_symmetry.space_group_name_H-M   'P 1'
#
loop_
_entity.id
_entity.type
_entity.pdbx_description
1 polymer ?
#
loop_
_entity_poly.entity_id
_entity_poly.type
_entity_poly.pdbx_seq_one_letter_code
_entity_poly.pdbx_strand_id
1 'polypeptide(L)'
;MTEKEAIKRIKDHMEVHALKEIRAIYITQALNMSIKALKEIQQYRKIGTVKECRAAMKKQNPKKPVKRSFIIPYEGIDVCPNCKEPINKKEHHCKCGQAIEWSDEEC
;
A
#
# COMPACT_ATOMS: atom_id res chain seq x y z
N MET A 1 -19.87 14.79 2.17
CA MET A 1 -18.79 15.70 2.60
C MET A 1 -17.46 14.98 2.43
N THR A 2 -16.51 15.59 1.72
CA THR A 2 -15.14 15.04 1.61
C THR A 2 -14.31 15.40 2.84
N GLU A 3 -13.22 14.68 3.09
CA GLU A 3 -12.31 14.98 4.20
C GLU A 3 -11.68 16.38 4.07
N LYS A 4 -11.43 16.85 2.84
CA LYS A 4 -10.97 18.22 2.57
C LYS A 4 -12.02 19.25 2.97
N GLU A 5 -13.29 19.01 2.63
CA GLU A 5 -14.41 19.86 3.06
C GLU A 5 -14.60 19.85 4.58
N ALA A 6 -14.42 18.70 5.23
CA ALA A 6 -14.52 18.58 6.69
C ALA A 6 -13.41 19.40 7.39
N ILE A 7 -12.16 19.26 6.96
CA ILE A 7 -11.04 20.06 7.49
C ILE A 7 -11.28 21.56 7.28
N LYS A 8 -11.79 21.95 6.11
CA LYS A 8 -12.12 23.36 5.83
C LYS A 8 -13.18 23.87 6.82
N ARG A 9 -14.31 23.17 6.96
CA ARG A 9 -15.37 23.57 7.89
C ARG A 9 -14.91 23.67 9.34
N ILE A 10 -14.06 22.74 9.80
CA ILE A 10 -13.49 22.80 11.16
C ILE A 10 -12.66 24.07 11.34
N LYS A 11 -11.80 24.39 10.37
CA LYS A 11 -10.97 25.61 10.42
C LYS A 11 -11.82 26.87 10.40
N ASP A 12 -12.78 26.96 9.47
CA ASP A 12 -13.68 28.09 9.35
C ASP A 12 -14.43 28.32 10.68
N HIS A 13 -14.91 27.25 11.32
CA HIS A 13 -15.55 27.31 12.64
C HIS A 13 -14.58 27.75 13.75
N MET A 14 -13.33 27.28 13.74
CA MET A 14 -12.31 27.70 14.71
C MET A 14 -11.94 29.18 14.56
N GLU A 15 -11.92 29.72 13.34
CA GLU A 15 -11.66 31.14 13.07
C GLU A 15 -12.81 32.02 13.55
N VAL A 16 -14.06 31.65 13.25
CA VAL A 16 -15.27 32.38 13.70
C VAL A 16 -15.37 32.39 15.22
N HIS A 17 -15.05 31.26 15.86
CA HIS A 17 -15.19 31.12 17.31
C HIS A 17 -13.94 31.45 18.11
N ALA A 18 -12.85 31.91 17.48
CA ALA A 18 -11.53 32.26 18.07
C ALA A 18 -11.54 32.22 19.61
N LEU A 19 -11.41 31.00 20.11
CA LEU A 19 -11.93 30.58 21.40
C LEU A 19 -10.99 31.07 22.52
N LYS A 20 -11.14 32.34 22.92
CA LYS A 20 -10.31 33.03 23.95
C LYS A 20 -10.63 32.63 25.40
N GLU A 21 -11.59 31.74 25.62
CA GLU A 21 -11.95 31.26 26.96
C GLU A 21 -11.12 30.03 27.38
N ILE A 22 -10.74 29.95 28.65
CA ILE A 22 -9.94 28.86 29.24
C ILE A 22 -10.55 27.46 28.93
N ARG A 23 -11.88 27.35 28.88
CA ARG A 23 -12.59 26.09 28.57
C ARG A 23 -12.40 25.63 27.13
N ALA A 24 -12.01 26.53 26.26
CA ALA A 24 -12.01 26.33 24.83
C ALA A 24 -10.64 25.87 24.28
N ILE A 25 -9.63 25.86 25.15
CA ILE A 25 -8.30 25.28 24.91
C ILE A 25 -8.42 23.77 24.57
N TYR A 26 -9.18 23.01 25.36
CA TYR A 26 -9.35 21.57 25.14
C TYR A 26 -10.07 21.25 23.83
N ILE A 27 -11.09 22.05 23.49
CA ILE A 27 -11.81 21.92 22.22
C ILE A 27 -10.86 22.21 21.06
N THR A 28 -10.09 23.30 21.14
CA THR A 28 -9.09 23.68 20.13
C THR A 28 -8.05 22.58 19.93
N GLN A 29 -7.55 21.99 21.02
CA GLN A 29 -6.62 20.88 20.99
C GLN A 29 -7.24 19.64 20.32
N ALA A 30 -8.47 19.27 20.69
CA ALA A 30 -9.18 18.13 20.10
C ALA A 30 -9.45 18.32 18.59
N LEU A 31 -9.83 19.53 18.17
CA LEU A 31 -10.04 19.85 16.76
C LEU A 31 -8.73 19.81 15.96
N ASN A 32 -7.64 20.34 16.53
CA ASN A 32 -6.31 20.25 15.91
C ASN A 32 -5.84 18.79 15.76
N MET A 33 -6.03 17.97 16.79
CA MET A 33 -5.74 16.53 16.73
C MET A 33 -6.59 15.85 15.66
N SER A 34 -7.88 16.18 15.57
CA SER A 34 -8.78 15.64 14.56
C SER A 34 -8.35 16.01 13.14
N ILE A 35 -7.96 17.27 12.90
CA ILE A 35 -7.42 17.72 11.60
C ILE A 35 -6.13 16.96 11.26
N LYS A 36 -5.23 16.75 12.23
CA LYS A 36 -3.98 16.01 12.01
C LYS A 36 -4.27 14.56 11.62
N ALA A 37 -5.14 13.87 12.34
CA ALA A 37 -5.53 12.49 12.04
C ALA A 37 -6.18 12.36 10.65
N LEU A 38 -7.05 13.30 10.27
CA LEU A 38 -7.66 13.30 8.93
C LEU A 38 -6.61 13.49 7.82
N LYS A 39 -5.63 14.39 8.02
CA LYS A 39 -4.53 14.58 7.05
C LYS A 39 -3.64 13.34 6.93
N GLU A 40 -3.35 12.68 8.04
CA GLU A 40 -2.54 11.46 8.05
C GLU A 40 -3.26 10.31 7.32
N ILE A 41 -4.55 10.12 7.59
CA ILE A 41 -5.37 9.12 6.89
C ILE A 41 -5.42 9.40 5.39
N GLN A 42 -5.53 10.66 4.97
CA GLN A 42 -5.45 11.04 3.56
C GLN A 42 -4.12 10.66 2.91
N GLN A 43 -3.00 10.79 3.63
CA GLN A 43 -1.69 10.39 3.13
C GLN A 43 -1.63 8.87 2.93
N TYR A 44 -2.11 8.07 3.89
CA TYR A 44 -2.19 6.62 3.74
C TYR A 44 -3.07 6.18 2.56
N ARG A 45 -4.23 6.82 2.39
CA ARG A 45 -5.13 6.51 1.26
C ARG A 45 -4.56 6.83 -0.11
N LYS A 46 -3.60 7.77 -0.20
CA LYS A 46 -2.85 8.03 -1.44
C LYS A 46 -1.85 6.93 -1.77
N ILE A 47 -1.31 6.25 -0.75
CA ILE A 47 -0.40 5.11 -0.94
C ILE A 47 -1.19 3.89 -1.42
N GLY A 48 -2.34 3.64 -0.80
CA GLY A 48 -3.25 2.57 -1.20
C GLY A 48 -4.20 2.17 -0.09
N THR A 49 -4.98 1.12 -0.37
CA THR A 49 -5.92 0.52 0.55
C THR A 49 -5.25 -0.55 1.41
N VAL A 50 -5.82 -0.84 2.58
CA VAL A 50 -5.39 -1.97 3.43
C VAL A 50 -5.42 -3.29 2.65
N LYS A 51 -6.36 -3.45 1.71
CA LYS A 51 -6.45 -4.63 0.85
C LYS A 51 -5.24 -4.75 -0.09
N GLU A 52 -4.83 -3.66 -0.72
CA GLU A 52 -3.65 -3.61 -1.58
C GLU A 52 -2.37 -3.86 -0.78
N CYS A 53 -2.24 -3.27 0.41
CA CYS A 53 -1.11 -3.52 1.32
C CYS A 53 -1.03 -5.01 1.71
N ARG A 54 -2.17 -5.62 2.11
CA ARG A 54 -2.23 -7.06 2.41
C ARG A 54 -1.88 -7.91 1.19
N ALA A 55 -2.31 -7.52 -0.01
CA ALA A 55 -1.97 -8.24 -1.24
C ALA A 55 -0.48 -8.14 -1.57
N ALA A 56 0.13 -6.96 -1.40
CA ALA A 56 1.57 -6.76 -1.57
C ALA A 56 2.38 -7.57 -0.55
N MET A 57 1.99 -7.56 0.71
CA MET A 57 2.57 -8.41 1.76
C MET A 57 2.51 -9.90 1.40
N LYS A 58 1.36 -10.41 0.92
CA LYS A 58 1.24 -11.81 0.50
C LYS A 58 2.17 -12.19 -0.65
N LYS A 59 2.52 -11.25 -1.54
CA LYS A 59 3.47 -11.48 -2.63
C LYS A 59 4.91 -11.62 -2.12
N GLN A 60 5.23 -11.14 -0.92
CA GLN A 60 6.55 -11.31 -0.31
C GLN A 60 6.77 -12.73 0.23
N ASN A 61 5.72 -13.54 0.41
CA ASN A 61 5.92 -14.97 0.65
C ASN A 61 6.47 -15.63 -0.63
N PRO A 62 7.70 -16.16 -0.61
CA PRO A 62 8.33 -16.72 -1.79
C PRO A 62 7.50 -17.85 -2.38
N LYS A 63 7.48 -17.93 -3.71
CA LYS A 63 6.83 -19.01 -4.45
C LYS A 63 7.73 -19.45 -5.59
N LYS A 64 7.73 -20.76 -5.86
CA LYS A 64 8.46 -21.32 -6.99
C LYS A 64 7.89 -20.80 -8.33
N PRO A 65 8.76 -20.55 -9.32
CA PRO A 65 8.36 -20.33 -10.70
C PRO A 65 7.44 -21.43 -11.24
N VAL A 66 6.62 -21.09 -12.22
CA VAL A 66 5.83 -22.09 -12.98
C VAL A 66 6.42 -22.18 -14.38
N LYS A 67 6.58 -23.39 -14.91
CA LYS A 67 6.99 -23.57 -16.31
C LYS A 67 5.82 -23.34 -17.25
N ARG A 68 5.99 -22.45 -18.24
CA ARG A 68 5.09 -22.32 -19.39
C ARG A 68 5.69 -23.13 -20.55
N SER A 69 5.10 -24.28 -20.85
CA SER A 69 5.52 -25.12 -21.98
C SER A 69 5.30 -24.43 -23.32
N PHE A 70 6.31 -24.45 -24.18
CA PHE A 70 6.12 -24.31 -25.62
C PHE A 70 5.85 -25.69 -26.23
N ILE A 71 5.40 -25.70 -27.49
CA ILE A 71 5.29 -26.93 -28.30
C ILE A 71 6.67 -27.63 -28.26
N ILE A 72 6.67 -28.94 -28.01
CA ILE A 72 7.86 -29.82 -28.00
C ILE A 72 8.72 -29.51 -29.25
N PRO A 73 10.05 -29.28 -29.13
CA PRO A 73 10.96 -29.88 -28.15
C PRO A 73 11.60 -28.92 -27.13
N TYR A 74 11.13 -27.68 -27.00
CA TYR A 74 11.82 -26.69 -26.16
C TYR A 74 11.42 -26.76 -24.68
N GLU A 75 12.41 -26.62 -23.78
CA GLU A 75 12.17 -26.41 -22.35
C GLU A 75 11.28 -25.19 -22.14
N GLY A 76 10.26 -25.33 -21.27
CA GLY A 76 9.34 -24.24 -20.98
C GLY A 76 10.03 -23.05 -20.29
N ILE A 77 9.53 -21.85 -20.52
CA ILE A 77 10.04 -20.64 -19.88
C ILE A 77 9.51 -20.55 -18.44
N ASP A 78 10.39 -20.21 -17.49
CA ASP A 78 10.01 -19.91 -16.11
C ASP A 78 9.21 -18.60 -16.07
N VAL A 79 7.99 -18.67 -15.55
CA VAL A 79 7.10 -17.51 -15.39
C VAL A 79 6.72 -17.30 -13.94
N CYS A 80 6.48 -16.04 -13.59
CA CYS A 80 6.02 -15.65 -12.26
C CYS A 80 4.71 -16.38 -11.92
N PRO A 81 4.60 -17.02 -10.74
CA PRO A 81 3.38 -17.74 -10.37
C PRO A 81 2.16 -16.82 -10.25
N ASN A 82 2.38 -15.52 -9.98
CA ASN A 82 1.32 -14.55 -9.76
C ASN A 82 0.88 -13.80 -11.04
N CYS A 83 1.79 -13.16 -11.78
CA CYS A 83 1.44 -12.38 -12.98
C CYS A 83 1.71 -13.08 -14.32
N LYS A 84 2.33 -14.27 -14.28
CA LYS A 84 2.66 -15.08 -15.48
C LYS A 84 3.60 -14.41 -16.48
N GLU A 85 4.26 -13.32 -16.09
CA GLU A 85 5.36 -12.73 -16.88
C GLU A 85 6.59 -13.63 -16.79
N PRO A 86 7.40 -13.74 -17.88
CA PRO A 86 8.71 -14.39 -17.84
C PRO A 86 9.59 -13.81 -16.74
N ILE A 87 10.31 -14.69 -16.04
CA ILE A 87 11.27 -14.32 -14.99
C ILE A 87 12.59 -15.01 -15.24
N ASN A 88 13.69 -14.33 -14.92
CA ASN A 88 15.03 -14.88 -15.09
C ASN A 88 15.52 -15.52 -13.79
N LYS A 89 16.30 -16.59 -13.86
CA LYS A 89 16.91 -17.29 -12.70
C LYS A 89 17.75 -16.38 -11.77
N LYS A 90 18.17 -15.20 -12.24
CA LYS A 90 18.90 -14.20 -11.46
C LYS A 90 17.98 -13.27 -10.65
N GLU A 91 16.67 -13.29 -10.89
CA GLU A 91 15.71 -12.39 -10.25
C GLU A 91 15.07 -13.07 -9.03
N HIS A 92 15.28 -12.51 -7.84
CA HIS A 92 14.58 -12.97 -6.62
C HIS A 92 13.18 -12.37 -6.46
N HIS A 93 12.82 -11.40 -7.31
CA HIS A 93 11.52 -10.75 -7.31
C HIS A 93 11.05 -10.47 -8.74
N CYS A 94 9.80 -10.80 -9.02
CA CYS A 94 9.15 -10.36 -10.24
C CYS A 94 8.76 -8.88 -10.15
N LYS A 95 8.68 -8.19 -11.30
CA LYS A 95 8.18 -6.80 -11.41
C LYS A 95 6.81 -6.57 -10.76
N CYS A 96 5.97 -7.60 -10.68
CA CYS A 96 4.68 -7.50 -9.99
C CYS A 96 4.78 -7.51 -8.45
N GLY A 97 5.99 -7.64 -7.89
CA GLY A 97 6.30 -7.70 -6.46
C GLY A 97 6.30 -9.09 -5.83
N GLN A 98 6.15 -10.16 -6.62
CA GLN A 98 6.20 -11.54 -6.11
C GLN A 98 7.65 -11.95 -5.84
N ALA A 99 7.96 -12.31 -4.59
CA ALA A 99 9.22 -12.97 -4.23
C ALA A 99 9.27 -14.37 -4.85
N ILE A 100 10.42 -14.72 -5.42
CA ILE A 100 10.63 -15.97 -6.13
C ILE A 100 11.56 -16.84 -5.32
N GLU A 101 11.11 -18.06 -5.05
CA GLU A 101 11.92 -19.12 -4.49
C GLU A 101 12.50 -19.92 -5.66
N TRP A 102 13.78 -19.73 -5.94
CA TRP A 102 14.51 -20.68 -6.76
C TRP A 102 14.82 -21.86 -5.85
N SER A 103 14.38 -23.06 -6.22
CA SER A 103 14.91 -24.26 -5.57
C SER A 103 16.39 -24.29 -5.90
N ASP A 104 17.25 -24.16 -4.90
CA ASP A 104 18.67 -24.45 -5.05
C ASP A 104 18.77 -25.91 -5.52
N GLU A 105 19.00 -26.12 -6.81
CA GLU A 105 19.67 -27.34 -7.26
C GLU A 105 21.09 -27.20 -6.73
N GLU A 106 21.42 -28.07 -5.78
CA GLU A 106 22.68 -28.22 -5.04
C GLU A 106 23.92 -27.63 -5.74
N CYS A 107 24.67 -26.81 -4.97
CA CYS A 107 25.99 -26.29 -5.33
C CYS A 107 27.02 -27.42 -5.43
#